data_AF-A0A356KWY2-F1
#
_entry.id   AF-A0A356KWY2-F1
#
_cell.length_a   1.000
_cell.length_b   1.000
_cell.length_c   1.000
_cell.angle_alpha   90.00
_cell.angle_beta   90.00
_cell.angle_gamma   90.00
#
_symmetry.space_group_name_H-M   'P 1'
#
loop_
_entity.id
_entity.type
_entity.pdbx_description
1 polymer ?
#
loop_
_entity_poly.entity_id
_entity_poly.type
_entity_poly.pdbx_seq_one_letter_code
_entity_poly.pdbx_strand_id
1 'polypeptide(L)'
;MSPIPLGEVTAPSGRIVLLDPGLLNNWQGDREPNDREHPDECDLRIVGPDAEAVGRAFDRSWNPYYLFDVVNPDKVMGELEEKAAQLGLEATAERIEGRVSHRQRVELAIEYGKGVGEFPYDMLWAVAAEVPRTGSFQVLGTPIGDEEFGSRWRHIDLVIREGEPETQEDVGYVMVDYGLLLFADVDALAEWRFNPLDGLADFTFWG
;
A
#
# COMPACT_ATOMS: atom_id res chain seq x y z
N MET A 1 25.29 -12.24 -6.30
CA MET A 1 26.10 -11.34 -5.42
C MET A 1 25.50 -11.38 -4.04
N SER A 2 26.29 -11.17 -2.99
CA SER A 2 25.78 -11.13 -1.62
C SER A 2 25.00 -9.84 -1.34
N PRO A 3 23.93 -9.88 -0.52
CA PRO A 3 23.27 -8.67 -0.05
C PRO A 3 24.23 -7.76 0.73
N ILE A 4 24.03 -6.44 0.64
CA ILE A 4 24.78 -5.43 1.40
C ILE A 4 23.84 -4.59 2.27
N PRO A 5 24.26 -4.16 3.47
CA PRO A 5 23.44 -3.28 4.30
C PRO A 5 23.23 -1.92 3.65
N LEU A 6 21.97 -1.46 3.60
CA LEU A 6 21.58 -0.14 3.11
C LEU A 6 21.22 0.81 4.26
N GLY A 7 20.71 0.27 5.38
CA GLY A 7 20.29 1.06 6.52
C GLY A 7 19.42 0.25 7.47
N GLU A 8 18.72 0.96 8.34
CA GLU A 8 17.80 0.39 9.30
C GLU A 8 16.52 1.22 9.41
N VAL A 9 15.45 0.59 9.88
CA VAL A 9 14.15 1.23 10.13
C VAL A 9 13.51 0.71 11.42
N THR A 10 12.87 1.59 12.17
CA THR A 10 12.06 1.25 13.35
C THR A 10 10.57 1.37 13.02
N ALA A 11 9.74 0.57 13.68
CA ALA A 11 8.28 0.61 13.48
C ALA A 11 7.52 0.52 14.82
N PRO A 12 7.55 1.55 15.67
CA PRO A 12 6.89 1.55 16.96
C PRO A 12 5.36 1.33 16.89
N SER A 13 4.72 1.69 15.76
CA SER A 13 3.31 1.39 15.52
C SER A 13 3.04 -0.12 15.37
N GLY A 14 4.07 -0.90 15.03
CA GLY A 14 3.97 -2.30 14.61
C GLY A 14 3.48 -2.46 13.16
N ARG A 15 3.55 -1.39 12.38
CA ARG A 15 3.15 -1.32 10.97
C ARG A 15 4.25 -0.65 10.19
N ILE A 16 4.74 -1.33 9.16
CA ILE A 16 5.66 -0.75 8.19
C ILE A 16 4.94 -0.65 6.84
N VAL A 17 5.18 0.45 6.14
CA VAL A 17 4.71 0.62 4.76
C VAL A 17 5.89 0.74 3.82
N LEU A 18 5.70 0.24 2.61
CA LEU A 18 6.58 0.36 1.48
C LEU A 18 5.85 1.13 0.38
N LEU A 19 6.35 2.33 0.08
CA LEU A 19 5.72 3.24 -0.87
C LEU A 19 6.72 4.15 -1.56
N ASP A 20 6.28 4.86 -2.60
CA ASP A 20 7.01 5.99 -3.18
C ASP A 20 6.69 7.28 -2.40
N PRO A 21 7.67 7.93 -1.76
CA PRO A 21 7.45 9.13 -0.97
C PRO A 21 7.08 10.39 -1.76
N GLY A 22 7.15 10.37 -3.10
CA GLY A 22 6.93 11.55 -3.95
C GLY A 22 5.56 12.19 -3.79
N LEU A 23 4.54 11.38 -3.48
CA LEU A 23 3.16 11.83 -3.23
C LEU A 23 2.80 11.91 -1.74
N LEU A 24 3.76 11.76 -0.81
CA LEU A 24 3.48 11.84 0.63
C LEU A 24 3.03 13.22 1.11
N ASN A 25 3.16 14.27 0.31
CA ASN A 25 2.55 15.56 0.64
C ASN A 25 1.02 15.46 0.76
N ASN A 26 0.41 14.45 0.14
CA ASN A 26 -1.02 14.17 0.21
C ASN A 26 -1.36 13.14 1.31
N TRP A 27 -0.35 12.58 2.01
CA TRP A 27 -0.57 11.71 3.16
C TRP A 27 -1.22 12.48 4.33
N GLN A 28 -2.42 12.06 4.69
CA GLN A 28 -3.21 12.68 5.76
C GLN A 28 -3.22 11.90 7.09
N GLY A 29 -2.55 10.74 7.16
CA GLY A 29 -2.56 9.86 8.34
C GLY A 29 -3.97 9.41 8.70
N ASP A 30 -4.44 9.78 9.89
CA ASP A 30 -5.79 9.50 10.40
C ASP A 30 -6.87 10.44 9.87
N ARG A 31 -6.50 11.56 9.25
CA ARG A 31 -7.48 12.48 8.70
C ARG A 31 -8.02 11.95 7.37
N GLU A 32 -9.24 12.35 7.05
CA GLU A 32 -9.85 12.08 5.75
C GLU A 32 -8.93 12.60 4.62
N PRO A 33 -8.63 11.78 3.61
CA PRO A 33 -7.90 12.22 2.42
C PRO A 33 -8.61 13.41 1.79
N ASN A 34 -7.89 14.53 1.66
CA ASN A 34 -8.41 15.74 1.05
C ASN A 34 -7.76 15.91 -0.32
N ASP A 35 -8.38 15.34 -1.33
CA ASP A 35 -8.06 15.65 -2.71
C ASP A 35 -8.95 16.81 -3.18
N ARG A 36 -8.33 17.98 -3.38
CA ARG A 36 -9.02 19.17 -3.88
C ARG A 36 -9.29 19.11 -5.39
N GLU A 37 -8.54 18.29 -6.12
CA GLU A 37 -8.68 18.11 -7.56
C GLU A 37 -9.81 17.15 -7.89
N HIS A 38 -10.13 16.24 -6.95
CA HIS A 38 -11.20 15.24 -7.09
C HIS A 38 -12.20 15.27 -5.92
N PRO A 39 -12.96 16.37 -5.74
CA PRO A 39 -13.89 16.54 -4.62
C PRO A 39 -15.09 15.57 -4.65
N ASP A 40 -15.35 14.93 -5.79
CA ASP A 40 -16.47 14.00 -5.99
C ASP A 40 -16.08 12.53 -5.77
N GLU A 41 -14.81 12.24 -5.44
CA GLU A 41 -14.37 10.89 -5.07
C GLU A 41 -15.00 10.44 -3.76
N CYS A 42 -15.39 9.17 -3.69
CA CYS A 42 -15.79 8.54 -2.44
C CYS A 42 -15.26 7.12 -2.35
N ASP A 43 -15.26 6.58 -1.13
CA ASP A 43 -14.98 5.18 -0.92
C ASP A 43 -16.31 4.39 -0.88
N LEU A 44 -16.29 3.17 -1.40
CA LEU A 44 -17.42 2.25 -1.41
C LEU A 44 -17.09 1.03 -0.56
N ARG A 45 -18.10 0.50 0.12
CA ARG A 45 -18.06 -0.80 0.80
C ARG A 45 -18.94 -1.79 0.04
N ILE A 46 -18.39 -2.95 -0.29
CA ILE A 46 -19.12 -4.04 -0.92
C ILE A 46 -19.78 -4.86 0.20
N VAL A 47 -21.09 -5.07 0.08
CA VAL A 47 -21.95 -5.70 1.10
C VAL A 47 -22.82 -6.80 0.49
N GLY A 48 -23.37 -7.65 1.34
CA GLY A 48 -24.18 -8.81 0.93
C GLY A 48 -23.51 -10.14 1.27
N PRO A 49 -24.24 -11.26 1.11
CA PRO A 49 -23.74 -12.59 1.45
C PRO A 49 -22.53 -13.02 0.59
N ASP A 50 -22.44 -12.56 -0.66
CA ASP A 50 -21.37 -12.91 -1.59
C ASP A 50 -20.38 -11.77 -1.84
N ALA A 51 -20.33 -10.77 -0.95
CA ALA A 51 -19.51 -9.57 -1.10
C ALA A 51 -18.04 -9.86 -1.42
N GLU A 52 -17.43 -10.82 -0.72
CA GLU A 52 -16.02 -11.19 -0.96
C GLU A 52 -15.81 -11.79 -2.35
N ALA A 53 -16.69 -12.70 -2.75
CA ALA A 53 -16.58 -13.40 -4.03
C ALA A 53 -16.77 -12.44 -5.21
N VAL A 54 -17.76 -11.53 -5.10
CA VAL A 54 -17.99 -10.48 -6.11
C VAL A 54 -16.83 -9.50 -6.13
N GLY A 55 -16.37 -9.01 -4.97
CA GLY A 55 -15.26 -8.07 -4.89
C GLY A 55 -13.96 -8.61 -5.48
N ARG A 56 -13.61 -9.88 -5.19
CA ARG A 56 -12.47 -10.56 -5.80
C ARG A 56 -12.63 -10.69 -7.32
N ALA A 57 -13.84 -11.01 -7.79
CA ALA A 57 -14.09 -11.12 -9.23
C ALA A 57 -14.14 -9.77 -9.96
N PHE A 58 -14.39 -8.68 -9.22
CA PHE A 58 -14.35 -7.31 -9.72
C PHE A 58 -12.92 -6.77 -9.83
N ASP A 59 -12.02 -7.26 -8.97
CA ASP A 59 -10.55 -7.12 -9.09
C ASP A 59 -10.07 -5.67 -9.21
N ARG A 60 -10.54 -4.82 -8.28
CA ARG A 60 -10.16 -3.40 -8.22
C ARG A 60 -9.48 -2.99 -6.92
N SER A 61 -9.32 -3.90 -5.97
CA SER A 61 -8.69 -3.65 -4.67
C SER A 61 -8.26 -4.95 -4.00
N TRP A 62 -7.14 -4.89 -3.27
CA TRP A 62 -6.62 -6.00 -2.46
C TRP A 62 -7.64 -6.54 -1.46
N ASN A 63 -8.25 -5.65 -0.67
CA ASN A 63 -9.36 -6.01 0.20
C ASN A 63 -10.67 -5.95 -0.62
N PRO A 64 -11.30 -7.09 -0.93
CA PRO A 64 -12.45 -7.16 -1.85
C PRO A 64 -13.74 -6.60 -1.23
N TYR A 65 -13.72 -6.15 0.02
CA TYR A 65 -14.87 -5.50 0.64
C TYR A 65 -14.88 -3.99 0.43
N TYR A 66 -13.83 -3.42 -0.17
CA TYR A 66 -13.68 -1.98 -0.31
C TYR A 66 -13.25 -1.60 -1.72
N LEU A 67 -13.72 -0.44 -2.18
CA LEU A 67 -13.21 0.25 -3.34
C LEU A 67 -12.88 1.68 -2.89
N PHE A 68 -11.65 2.11 -3.11
CA PHE A 68 -11.18 3.42 -2.67
C PHE A 68 -11.13 4.40 -3.84
N ASP A 69 -11.26 5.69 -3.54
CA ASP A 69 -11.03 6.79 -4.49
C ASP A 69 -11.89 6.65 -5.76
N VAL A 70 -13.15 6.25 -5.58
CA VAL A 70 -14.04 5.93 -6.69
C VAL A 70 -14.62 7.20 -7.31
N VAL A 71 -14.24 7.46 -8.55
CA VAL A 71 -14.86 8.47 -9.41
C VAL A 71 -16.13 7.90 -10.06
N ASN A 72 -17.20 8.70 -10.12
CA ASN A 72 -18.53 8.29 -10.60
C ASN A 72 -19.10 7.05 -9.87
N PRO A 73 -19.26 7.10 -8.55
CA PRO A 73 -19.68 5.96 -7.72
C PRO A 73 -20.95 5.26 -8.19
N ASP A 74 -21.98 5.98 -8.64
CA ASP A 74 -23.22 5.33 -9.13
C ASP A 74 -22.98 4.41 -10.33
N LYS A 75 -22.05 4.81 -11.22
CA LYS A 75 -21.65 3.98 -12.35
C LYS A 75 -20.92 2.72 -11.88
N VAL A 76 -19.96 2.87 -10.97
CA VAL A 76 -19.16 1.75 -10.44
C VAL A 76 -20.02 0.79 -9.62
N MET A 77 -20.96 1.30 -8.84
CA MET A 77 -21.96 0.49 -8.14
C MET A 77 -22.80 -0.33 -9.12
N GLY A 78 -23.26 0.28 -10.22
CA GLY A 78 -23.99 -0.44 -11.28
C GLY A 78 -23.14 -1.52 -11.97
N GLU A 79 -21.87 -1.23 -12.29
CA GLU A 79 -20.94 -2.22 -12.86
C GLU A 79 -20.72 -3.42 -11.92
N LEU A 80 -20.67 -3.18 -10.60
CA LEU A 80 -20.54 -4.23 -9.60
C LEU A 80 -21.81 -5.08 -9.49
N GLU A 81 -22.99 -4.47 -9.51
CA GLU A 81 -24.27 -5.18 -9.53
C GLU A 81 -24.43 -6.04 -10.80
N GLU A 82 -24.04 -5.50 -11.96
CA GLU A 82 -24.00 -6.26 -13.21
C GLU A 82 -23.05 -7.46 -13.11
N LYS A 83 -21.87 -7.27 -12.50
CA LYS A 83 -20.91 -8.34 -12.26
C LYS A 83 -21.46 -9.42 -11.33
N ALA A 84 -22.11 -9.03 -10.22
CA ALA A 84 -22.76 -9.96 -9.30
C ALA A 84 -23.84 -10.79 -10.01
N ALA A 85 -24.70 -10.13 -10.79
CA ALA A 85 -25.75 -10.78 -11.57
C ALA A 85 -25.20 -11.77 -12.61
N GLN A 86 -24.10 -11.41 -13.32
CA GLN A 86 -23.44 -12.31 -14.28
C GLN A 86 -22.87 -13.57 -13.62
N LEU A 87 -22.45 -13.48 -12.36
CA LEU A 87 -21.92 -14.61 -11.58
C LEU A 87 -23.02 -15.39 -10.85
N GLY A 88 -24.26 -14.90 -10.86
CA GLY A 88 -25.35 -15.47 -10.04
C GLY A 88 -25.11 -15.33 -8.54
N LEU A 89 -24.43 -14.26 -8.13
CA LEU A 89 -24.08 -13.94 -6.74
C LEU A 89 -24.88 -12.73 -6.24
N GLU A 90 -25.03 -12.62 -4.93
CA GLU A 90 -25.73 -11.52 -4.25
C GLU A 90 -24.74 -10.60 -3.52
N ALA A 91 -24.40 -9.49 -4.15
CA ALA A 91 -23.67 -8.39 -3.53
C ALA A 91 -24.05 -7.04 -4.16
N THR A 92 -23.96 -5.99 -3.37
CA THR A 92 -24.09 -4.60 -3.80
C THR A 92 -22.98 -3.76 -3.19
N ALA A 93 -22.92 -2.47 -3.52
CA ALA A 93 -22.02 -1.53 -2.87
C ALA A 93 -22.81 -0.43 -2.17
N GLU A 94 -22.25 0.09 -1.07
CA GLU A 94 -22.74 1.22 -0.31
C GLU A 94 -21.67 2.30 -0.28
N ARG A 95 -22.07 3.57 -0.34
CA ARG A 95 -21.15 4.69 -0.15
C ARG A 95 -20.75 4.78 1.31
N ILE A 96 -19.45 4.94 1.57
CA ILE A 96 -18.93 5.27 2.89
C ILE A 96 -19.14 6.78 3.11
N GLU A 97 -19.55 7.16 4.31
CA GLU A 97 -19.62 8.58 4.68
C GLU A 97 -18.19 9.12 4.83
N GLY A 98 -17.84 10.09 3.97
CA GLY A 98 -16.46 10.55 3.84
C GLY A 98 -15.54 9.52 3.16
N ARG A 99 -14.23 9.72 3.30
CA ARG A 99 -13.18 8.82 2.80
C ARG A 99 -12.43 8.14 3.96
N VAL A 100 -12.09 6.87 3.75
CA VAL A 100 -11.30 6.05 4.67
C VAL A 100 -9.88 6.62 4.73
N SER A 101 -9.40 6.89 5.94
CA SER A 101 -8.07 7.48 6.14
C SER A 101 -6.95 6.56 5.65
N HIS A 102 -5.80 7.12 5.25
CA HIS A 102 -4.65 6.31 4.83
C HIS A 102 -4.23 5.31 5.91
N ARG A 103 -4.27 5.74 7.19
CA ARG A 103 -3.97 4.87 8.33
C ARG A 103 -4.95 3.71 8.46
N GLN A 104 -6.23 3.96 8.21
CA GLN A 104 -7.27 2.92 8.22
C GLN A 104 -7.15 1.97 7.02
N ARG A 105 -6.79 2.47 5.83
CA ARG A 105 -6.53 1.63 4.65
C ARG A 105 -5.41 0.62 4.91
N VAL A 106 -4.35 1.05 5.60
CA VAL A 106 -3.27 0.16 6.07
C VAL A 106 -3.79 -0.95 6.98
N GLU A 107 -4.61 -0.62 7.99
CA GLU A 107 -5.19 -1.67 8.86
C GLU A 107 -6.11 -2.61 8.10
N LEU A 108 -6.98 -2.10 7.22
CA LEU A 108 -7.88 -2.93 6.42
C LEU A 108 -7.13 -3.89 5.49
N ALA A 109 -6.00 -3.46 4.92
CA ALA A 109 -5.17 -4.30 4.06
C ALA A 109 -4.47 -5.41 4.86
N ILE A 110 -3.88 -5.06 6.01
CA ILE A 110 -3.19 -6.00 6.90
C ILE A 110 -4.17 -6.99 7.53
N GLU A 111 -5.32 -6.54 8.01
CA GLU A 111 -6.33 -7.41 8.63
C GLU A 111 -6.80 -8.45 7.61
N TYR A 112 -7.13 -8.01 6.39
CA TYR A 112 -7.59 -8.90 5.35
C TYR A 112 -6.52 -9.91 4.90
N GLY A 113 -5.30 -9.44 4.66
CA GLY A 113 -4.18 -10.27 4.24
C GLY A 113 -3.43 -10.95 5.38
N LYS A 114 -3.97 -10.91 6.61
CA LYS A 114 -3.44 -11.61 7.80
C LYS A 114 -1.99 -11.27 8.14
N GLY A 115 -1.68 -9.97 8.13
CA GLY A 115 -0.36 -9.46 8.51
C GLY A 115 0.33 -8.70 7.38
N VAL A 116 -0.16 -8.75 6.15
CA VAL A 116 0.42 -8.02 5.01
C VAL A 116 -0.66 -7.69 3.99
N GLY A 117 -0.52 -6.59 3.26
CA GLY A 117 -1.49 -6.26 2.21
C GLY A 117 -1.14 -5.02 1.40
N GLU A 118 -1.77 -4.91 0.24
CA GLU A 118 -1.66 -3.74 -0.63
C GLU A 118 -2.79 -2.75 -0.35
N PHE A 119 -2.51 -1.45 -0.47
CA PHE A 119 -3.49 -0.38 -0.25
C PHE A 119 -3.19 0.82 -1.15
N PRO A 120 -4.23 1.58 -1.55
CA PRO A 120 -4.04 2.78 -2.34
C PRO A 120 -3.75 3.99 -1.43
N TYR A 121 -2.83 4.84 -1.90
CA TYR A 121 -2.59 6.19 -1.39
C TYR A 121 -2.39 7.12 -2.59
N ASP A 122 -3.18 8.18 -2.67
CA ASP A 122 -3.01 9.24 -3.67
C ASP A 122 -2.80 8.72 -5.11
N MET A 123 -3.73 7.88 -5.60
CA MET A 123 -3.69 7.24 -6.93
C MET A 123 -2.57 6.21 -7.18
N LEU A 124 -1.66 6.00 -6.22
CA LEU A 124 -0.63 4.96 -6.23
C LEU A 124 -1.03 3.81 -5.32
N TRP A 125 -0.38 2.66 -5.54
CA TRP A 125 -0.49 1.49 -4.67
C TRP A 125 0.78 1.33 -3.84
N ALA A 126 0.60 0.98 -2.58
CA ALA A 126 1.63 0.73 -1.59
C ALA A 126 1.38 -0.62 -0.92
N VAL A 127 2.40 -1.15 -0.27
CA VAL A 127 2.31 -2.37 0.53
C VAL A 127 2.52 -2.05 2.00
N ALA A 128 1.76 -2.69 2.89
CA ALA A 128 1.90 -2.61 4.33
C ALA A 128 2.12 -3.99 4.93
N ALA A 129 2.89 -4.06 6.01
CA ALA A 129 3.13 -5.27 6.77
C ALA A 129 3.08 -5.02 8.28
N GLU A 130 2.60 -6.01 9.03
CA GLU A 130 2.74 -6.08 10.47
C GLU A 130 4.15 -6.54 10.84
N VAL A 131 4.76 -5.82 11.78
CA VAL A 131 6.12 -6.09 12.27
C VAL A 131 6.17 -5.94 13.79
N PRO A 132 7.17 -6.53 14.47
CA PRO A 132 7.36 -6.29 15.90
C PRO A 132 7.45 -4.79 16.22
N ARG A 133 6.82 -4.35 17.32
CA ARG A 133 6.83 -2.93 17.75
C ARG A 133 8.17 -2.45 18.32
N THR A 134 9.13 -3.36 18.47
CA THR A 134 10.39 -3.09 19.17
C THR A 134 11.56 -3.67 18.39
N GLY A 135 12.66 -2.94 18.39
CA GLY A 135 13.86 -3.29 17.63
C GLY A 135 14.00 -2.44 16.38
N SER A 136 15.13 -2.61 15.72
CA SER A 136 15.49 -1.99 14.46
C SER A 136 15.62 -3.09 13.41
N PHE A 137 15.08 -2.87 12.22
CA PHE A 137 15.06 -3.84 11.13
C PHE A 137 16.09 -3.46 10.08
N GLN A 138 16.95 -4.40 9.71
CA GLN A 138 17.97 -4.17 8.68
C GLN A 138 17.31 -4.09 7.31
N VAL A 139 17.72 -3.13 6.51
CA VAL A 139 17.42 -3.09 5.08
C VAL A 139 18.65 -3.53 4.30
N LEU A 140 18.50 -4.59 3.51
CA LEU A 140 19.56 -5.15 2.69
C LEU A 140 19.28 -4.91 1.21
N GLY A 141 20.31 -4.62 0.44
CA GLY A 141 20.25 -4.45 -1.01
C GLY A 141 21.03 -5.56 -1.70
N THR A 142 20.40 -6.24 -2.65
CA THR A 142 21.08 -7.19 -3.54
C THR A 142 21.24 -6.54 -4.92
N PRO A 143 22.46 -6.19 -5.36
CA PRO A 143 22.64 -5.54 -6.66
C PRO A 143 22.38 -6.49 -7.84
N ILE A 144 22.09 -5.94 -9.04
CA ILE A 144 21.85 -6.75 -10.26
C ILE A 144 23.11 -7.46 -10.75
N GLY A 145 24.23 -6.74 -10.88
CA GLY A 145 25.58 -7.28 -11.12
C GLY A 145 26.16 -7.15 -12.51
N ASP A 146 25.40 -6.61 -13.47
CA ASP A 146 25.83 -6.46 -14.86
C ASP A 146 26.33 -5.03 -15.16
N GLU A 147 27.24 -4.87 -16.13
CA GLU A 147 27.88 -3.56 -16.43
C GLU A 147 26.89 -2.44 -16.77
N GLU A 148 25.79 -2.74 -17.49
CA GLU A 148 24.80 -1.74 -17.90
C GLU A 148 23.89 -1.27 -16.74
N PHE A 149 23.68 -2.12 -15.73
CA PHE A 149 22.75 -1.87 -14.62
C PHE A 149 23.41 -2.03 -13.25
N GLY A 150 24.74 -1.90 -13.17
CA GLY A 150 25.53 -2.25 -11.98
C GLY A 150 25.20 -1.43 -10.74
N SER A 151 24.59 -0.26 -10.91
CA SER A 151 24.09 0.61 -9.84
C SER A 151 22.65 0.32 -9.40
N ARG A 152 21.96 -0.63 -10.04
CA ARG A 152 20.56 -0.97 -9.74
C ARG A 152 20.44 -2.15 -8.79
N TRP A 153 19.34 -2.17 -8.06
CA TRP A 153 19.00 -3.23 -7.12
C TRP A 153 18.14 -4.30 -7.81
N ARG A 154 18.45 -5.57 -7.51
CA ARG A 154 17.63 -6.73 -7.84
C ARG A 154 16.57 -6.96 -6.77
N HIS A 155 16.98 -6.88 -5.50
CA HIS A 155 16.11 -7.01 -4.33
C HIS A 155 16.49 -5.94 -3.30
N ILE A 156 15.47 -5.46 -2.60
CA ILE A 156 15.62 -4.68 -1.38
C ILE A 156 14.80 -5.39 -0.32
N ASP A 157 15.47 -5.90 0.70
CA ASP A 157 14.91 -6.79 1.70
C ASP A 157 14.84 -6.07 3.03
N LEU A 158 13.64 -6.03 3.63
CA LEU A 158 13.48 -5.64 5.04
C LEU A 158 13.53 -6.90 5.90
N VAL A 159 14.60 -7.04 6.68
CA VAL A 159 14.84 -8.24 7.48
C VAL A 159 14.19 -8.10 8.85
N ILE A 160 13.04 -8.79 9.03
CA ILE A 160 12.31 -8.83 10.30
C ILE A 160 12.96 -9.78 11.31
N ARG A 161 13.45 -10.92 10.82
CA ARG A 161 14.15 -11.95 11.60
C ARG A 161 15.11 -12.69 10.70
N GLU A 162 16.27 -13.06 11.24
CA GLU A 162 17.20 -13.97 10.56
C GLU A 162 16.62 -15.39 10.45
N GLY A 163 16.77 -16.00 9.28
CA GLY A 163 16.36 -17.38 9.01
C GLY A 163 16.16 -17.63 7.51
N GLU A 164 15.97 -18.89 7.15
CA GLU A 164 15.52 -19.26 5.81
C GLU A 164 13.99 -19.23 5.77
N PRO A 165 13.37 -18.55 4.79
CA PRO A 165 11.92 -18.54 4.67
C PRO A 165 11.40 -19.93 4.30
N GLU A 166 10.40 -20.42 5.02
CA GLU A 166 9.72 -21.68 4.69
C GLU A 166 8.83 -21.53 3.45
N THR A 167 8.26 -20.34 3.26
CA THR A 167 7.38 -19.99 2.14
C THR A 167 7.67 -18.59 1.64
N GLN A 168 7.34 -18.34 0.37
CA GLN A 168 7.39 -17.04 -0.27
C GLN A 168 6.09 -16.82 -1.03
N GLU A 169 5.55 -15.61 -0.95
CA GLU A 169 4.35 -15.20 -1.68
C GLU A 169 4.51 -13.75 -2.17
N ASP A 170 3.87 -13.46 -3.30
CA ASP A 170 3.76 -12.09 -3.82
C ASP A 170 2.49 -11.46 -3.22
N VAL A 171 2.64 -10.30 -2.59
CA VAL A 171 1.52 -9.60 -1.92
C VAL A 171 0.90 -8.55 -2.83
N GLY A 172 1.71 -7.80 -3.57
CA GLY A 172 1.18 -6.70 -4.38
C GLY A 172 2.29 -5.91 -5.04
N TYR A 173 1.92 -4.73 -5.54
CA TYR A 173 2.81 -3.85 -6.27
C TYR A 173 2.95 -2.53 -5.52
N VAL A 174 4.16 -1.99 -5.57
CA VAL A 174 4.40 -0.61 -5.18
C VAL A 174 4.51 0.18 -6.47
N MET A 175 3.56 1.08 -6.71
CA MET A 175 3.66 1.99 -7.84
C MET A 175 4.65 3.10 -7.49
N VAL A 176 5.54 3.38 -8.44
CA VAL A 176 6.66 4.32 -8.28
C VAL A 176 6.52 5.39 -9.36
N ASP A 177 6.42 6.64 -8.93
CA ASP A 177 6.25 7.81 -9.80
C ASP A 177 7.49 8.72 -9.77
N TYR A 178 8.08 8.92 -8.59
CA TYR A 178 9.27 9.76 -8.39
C TYR A 178 10.57 8.95 -8.40
N GLY A 179 10.50 7.64 -8.63
CA GLY A 179 11.67 6.76 -8.63
C GLY A 179 12.22 6.49 -7.23
N LEU A 180 11.41 6.72 -6.20
CA LEU A 180 11.80 6.62 -4.79
C LEU A 180 11.14 5.40 -4.16
N LEU A 181 11.82 4.80 -3.17
CA LEU A 181 11.27 3.70 -2.37
C LEU A 181 11.57 3.99 -0.89
N LEU A 182 10.53 3.98 -0.07
CA LEU A 182 10.60 4.28 1.36
C LEU A 182 10.00 3.13 2.17
N PHE A 183 10.78 2.63 3.13
CA PHE A 183 10.25 1.87 4.27
C PHE A 183 10.02 2.85 5.41
N ALA A 184 8.78 2.92 5.91
CA ALA A 184 8.46 3.79 7.02
C ALA A 184 7.44 3.22 7.99
N ASP A 185 7.57 3.60 9.26
CA ASP A 185 6.49 3.47 10.23
C ASP A 185 5.29 4.30 9.77
N VAL A 186 4.11 3.68 9.78
CA VAL A 186 2.90 4.32 9.26
C VAL A 186 2.51 5.60 10.02
N ASP A 187 2.81 5.66 11.33
CA ASP A 187 2.47 6.82 12.16
C ASP A 187 3.53 7.93 11.96
N ALA A 188 4.79 7.56 11.72
CA ALA A 188 5.86 8.52 11.40
C ALA A 188 5.60 9.29 10.09
N LEU A 189 4.86 8.70 9.13
CA LEU A 189 4.52 9.37 7.87
C LEU A 189 3.69 10.63 8.04
N ALA A 190 2.91 10.77 9.12
CA ALA A 190 2.15 11.99 9.37
C ALA A 190 3.06 13.22 9.59
N GLU A 191 4.30 13.00 10.02
CA GLU A 191 5.30 14.03 10.26
C GLU A 191 6.25 14.24 9.08
N TRP A 192 6.14 13.43 8.03
CA TRP A 192 7.02 13.48 6.87
C TRP A 192 6.97 14.84 6.17
N ARG A 193 8.16 15.35 5.83
CA ARG A 193 8.36 16.57 5.03
C ARG A 193 9.54 16.31 4.10
N PHE A 194 9.34 16.30 2.78
CA PHE A 194 10.41 16.05 1.83
C PHE A 194 10.53 17.14 0.76
N ASN A 195 11.79 17.50 0.50
CA ASN A 195 12.23 18.27 -0.67
C ASN A 195 13.48 17.56 -1.21
N PRO A 196 13.46 16.97 -2.42
CA PRO A 196 14.65 16.33 -2.99
C PRO A 196 15.75 17.36 -3.21
N LEU A 197 17.00 17.02 -2.85
CA LEU A 197 18.12 17.96 -2.87
C LEU A 197 18.77 18.11 -4.25
N ASP A 198 18.69 17.08 -5.10
CA ASP A 198 19.39 17.05 -6.40
C ASP A 198 18.56 16.49 -7.58
N GLY A 199 17.33 16.03 -7.34
CA GLY A 199 16.43 15.55 -8.39
C GLY A 199 16.76 14.15 -8.92
N LEU A 200 17.54 13.35 -8.19
CA LEU A 200 17.82 11.94 -8.50
C LEU A 200 16.94 10.98 -7.67
N ALA A 201 16.97 9.70 -8.03
CA ALA A 201 16.28 8.63 -7.30
C ALA A 201 17.02 8.32 -5.98
N ASP A 202 16.42 8.73 -4.86
CA ASP A 202 16.89 8.51 -3.50
C ASP A 202 16.15 7.35 -2.81
N PHE A 203 16.88 6.58 -2.00
CA PHE A 203 16.28 5.68 -1.00
C PHE A 203 16.27 6.40 0.33
N THR A 204 15.11 6.48 0.98
CA THR A 204 15.02 6.98 2.35
C THR A 204 14.50 5.88 3.26
N PHE A 205 15.06 5.80 4.47
CA PHE A 205 14.58 4.94 5.53
C PHE A 205 14.24 5.85 6.71
N TRP A 206 12.98 5.83 7.16
CA TRP A 206 12.50 6.77 8.17
C TRP A 206 11.56 6.05 9.13
N GLY A 207 11.89 6.09 10.41
CA GLY A 207 11.05 5.58 11.49
C GLY A 207 11.62 5.96 12.84
#